data_AF-N1Q8D8-F1
#
_entry.id   AF-N1Q8D8-F1
#
_cell.length_a   1.000
_cell.length_b   1.000
_cell.length_c   1.000
_cell.angle_alpha   90.00
_cell.angle_beta   90.00
_cell.angle_gamma   90.00
#
_symmetry.space_group_name_H-M   'P 1'
#
loop_
_entity.id
_entity.type
_entity.pdbx_description
1 polymer ?
#
loop_
_entity_poly.entity_id
_entity_poly.type
_entity_poly.pdbx_seq_one_letter_code
_entity_poly.pdbx_strand_id
1 'polypeptide(L)'
;MDRGWRRSGSLLYIPDASRSCCPHYTIRLLASEFKPSRDQRQALNRWNRYVTGEKYLEESSKNFPKTKEEKKRQNEGFDLISSVHEAESPNLKPGIDPDHQLEVSLEPDKFTEEKFELFDNYQRHVHHDGDDDISRSGFKRFLCDSPIVRRVDADGKRLGSYHQCYRLNGRLVAMAVLDLLPHAVSGVYFLYHSDFAKWSFGKLSALREAALALEDGYNYYYMGYYIHCCRKMRYKGDYKPQHVLDLNNMQWQPLNDELRHLMETRKWASVSKERERQSLLRAADSGNSDADVQEQMPNRALAEAMDDVLYPTPLEAMHSGLSLLQLGMPGVMTLETLQQAVDLDNMKIFLKNAGVHPTQNIVSWDTGSPLDKTTLKGLFAEFAAAVGPVIARDAIVDFS
;
A
#
# COMPACT_ATOMS: atom_id res chain seq x y z
N MET A 1 -5.15 -4.90 -3.34
CA MET A 1 -4.12 -3.83 -3.24
C MET A 1 -3.92 -3.08 -4.54
N ASP A 2 -3.78 -3.77 -5.69
CA ASP A 2 -3.51 -3.14 -7.00
C ASP A 2 -4.60 -2.21 -7.51
N ARG A 3 -5.80 -2.28 -6.91
CA ARG A 3 -6.90 -1.35 -7.16
C ARG A 3 -7.07 -0.26 -6.10
N GLY A 4 -6.02 0.03 -5.33
CA GLY A 4 -6.04 1.09 -4.31
C GLY A 4 -6.50 0.68 -2.91
N TRP A 5 -7.07 -0.52 -2.76
CA TRP A 5 -7.47 -1.10 -1.48
C TRP A 5 -6.31 -1.15 -0.47
N ARG A 6 -6.59 -0.93 0.81
CA ARG A 6 -5.69 -1.10 1.95
C ARG A 6 -6.41 -1.75 3.12
N ARG A 7 -5.61 -2.21 4.09
CA ARG A 7 -6.07 -2.86 5.31
C ARG A 7 -5.84 -1.97 6.53
N SER A 8 -6.77 -2.02 7.49
CA SER A 8 -6.59 -1.56 8.86
C SER A 8 -7.28 -2.55 9.81
N GLY A 9 -6.50 -3.34 10.55
CA GLY A 9 -7.05 -4.51 11.27
C GLY A 9 -7.76 -5.46 10.31
N SER A 10 -9.02 -5.79 10.60
CA SER A 10 -9.89 -6.61 9.75
C SER A 10 -10.56 -5.84 8.59
N LEU A 11 -10.49 -4.51 8.59
CA LEU A 11 -11.15 -3.67 7.58
C LEU A 11 -10.32 -3.57 6.30
N LEU A 12 -10.97 -3.76 5.15
CA LEU A 12 -10.43 -3.37 3.84
C LEU A 12 -11.14 -2.12 3.35
N TYR A 13 -10.40 -1.13 2.86
CA TYR A 13 -10.96 0.16 2.45
C TYR A 13 -10.21 0.79 1.26
N ILE A 14 -10.91 1.66 0.54
CA ILE A 14 -10.34 2.64 -0.40
C ILE A 14 -10.81 4.02 0.04
N PRO A 15 -9.90 5.00 0.25
CA PRO A 15 -10.28 6.37 0.53
C PRO A 15 -10.77 7.07 -0.74
N ASP A 16 -11.78 7.93 -0.60
CA ASP A 16 -12.19 8.82 -1.68
C ASP A 16 -11.14 9.93 -1.85
N ALA A 17 -10.26 9.76 -2.85
CA ALA A 17 -9.15 10.67 -3.08
C ALA A 17 -9.59 12.09 -3.50
N SER A 18 -10.75 12.24 -4.16
CA SER A 18 -11.22 13.55 -4.67
C SER A 18 -11.94 14.37 -3.59
N ARG A 19 -12.52 13.71 -2.57
CA ARG A 19 -13.17 14.35 -1.42
C ARG A 19 -12.30 14.39 -0.15
N SER A 20 -11.15 13.72 -0.14
CA SER A 20 -10.19 13.82 0.95
C SER A 20 -9.52 15.20 1.00
N CYS A 21 -9.33 15.78 2.19
CA CYS A 21 -8.54 17.00 2.35
C CYS A 21 -7.06 16.80 2.00
N CYS A 22 -6.54 15.60 2.26
CA CYS A 22 -5.20 15.16 1.93
C CYS A 22 -5.31 13.87 1.09
N PRO A 23 -5.17 13.92 -0.24
CA PRO A 23 -5.38 12.76 -1.09
C PRO A 23 -4.40 11.62 -0.80
N HIS A 24 -4.93 10.41 -0.76
CA HIS A 24 -4.17 9.19 -0.52
C HIS A 24 -3.81 8.53 -1.85
N TYR A 25 -2.52 8.47 -2.15
CA TYR A 25 -2.02 7.84 -3.35
C TYR A 25 -1.47 6.46 -3.03
N THR A 26 -1.98 5.43 -3.71
CA THR A 26 -1.39 4.10 -3.63
C THR A 26 -0.04 4.14 -4.32
N ILE A 27 1.03 3.83 -3.58
CA ILE A 27 2.41 3.83 -4.07
C ILE A 27 3.00 2.42 -4.02
N ARG A 28 3.82 2.07 -5.02
CA ARG A 28 4.59 0.82 -5.06
C ARG A 28 5.98 1.02 -5.64
N LEU A 29 6.92 0.25 -5.11
CA LEU A 29 8.30 0.14 -5.56
C LEU A 29 8.50 -1.22 -6.22
N LEU A 30 9.09 -1.26 -7.41
CA LEU A 30 9.56 -2.52 -8.01
C LEU A 30 10.89 -2.89 -7.35
N ALA A 31 10.92 -3.99 -6.60
CA ALA A 31 12.04 -4.30 -5.72
C ALA A 31 13.35 -4.51 -6.49
N SER A 32 13.28 -5.09 -7.70
CA SER A 32 14.44 -5.32 -8.59
C SER A 32 15.04 -4.06 -9.18
N GLU A 33 14.30 -2.96 -9.21
CA GLU A 33 14.79 -1.67 -9.71
C GLU A 33 15.17 -0.70 -8.60
N PHE A 34 14.95 -1.08 -7.33
CA PHE A 34 15.16 -0.20 -6.21
C PHE A 34 16.63 0.20 -6.09
N LYS A 35 16.85 1.52 -6.04
CA LYS A 35 18.18 2.12 -5.89
C LYS A 35 18.23 2.95 -4.61
N PRO A 36 18.73 2.39 -3.50
CA PRO A 36 18.87 3.11 -2.25
C PRO A 36 19.67 4.39 -2.39
N SER A 37 19.12 5.49 -1.87
CA SER A 37 19.78 6.80 -1.85
C SER A 37 21.02 6.78 -0.95
N ARG A 38 21.91 7.78 -1.11
CA ARG A 38 23.09 7.91 -0.23
C ARG A 38 22.70 7.94 1.25
N ASP A 39 21.66 8.67 1.60
CA ASP A 39 21.18 8.81 2.98
C ASP A 39 20.59 7.49 3.52
N GLN A 40 19.85 6.73 2.69
CA GLN A 40 19.35 5.40 3.06
C GLN A 40 20.50 4.42 3.32
N ARG A 41 21.51 4.40 2.44
CA ARG A 41 22.73 3.57 2.62
C ARG A 41 23.51 3.99 3.87
N GLN A 42 23.63 5.28 4.14
CA GLN A 42 24.30 5.78 5.35
C GLN A 42 23.55 5.40 6.63
N ALA A 43 22.22 5.38 6.62
CA ALA A 43 21.44 4.89 7.75
C ALA A 43 21.75 3.42 8.03
N LEU A 44 21.73 2.57 6.99
CA LEU A 44 22.05 1.15 7.11
C LEU A 44 23.49 0.90 7.57
N ASN A 45 24.47 1.54 6.94
CA ASN A 45 25.88 1.34 7.29
C ASN A 45 26.19 1.76 8.73
N ARG A 46 25.55 2.84 9.22
CA ARG A 46 25.70 3.26 10.62
C ARG A 46 25.08 2.24 11.58
N TRP A 47 23.92 1.68 11.23
CA TRP A 47 23.29 0.62 12.00
C TRP A 47 24.16 -0.65 12.03
N ASN A 48 24.64 -1.10 10.87
CA ASN A 48 25.52 -2.27 10.78
C ASN A 48 26.78 -2.08 11.64
N ARG A 49 27.46 -0.94 11.52
CA ARG A 49 28.65 -0.63 12.32
C ARG A 49 28.36 -0.58 13.82
N TYR A 50 27.19 -0.07 14.21
CA TYR A 50 26.77 -0.07 15.61
C TYR A 50 26.59 -1.48 16.14
N VAL A 51 25.92 -2.35 15.39
CA VAL A 51 25.70 -3.74 15.79
C VAL A 51 27.01 -4.52 15.83
N THR A 52 27.84 -4.40 14.80
CA THR A 52 29.09 -5.18 14.73
C THR A 52 30.17 -4.66 15.68
N GLY A 53 30.32 -3.34 15.80
CA GLY A 53 31.41 -2.73 16.56
C GLY A 53 32.73 -2.61 15.79
N GLU A 54 33.63 -1.74 16.28
CA GLU A 54 34.95 -1.48 15.67
C GLU A 54 35.86 -2.72 15.72
N LYS A 55 35.88 -3.39 16.87
CA LYS A 55 36.73 -4.56 17.12
C LYS A 55 36.41 -5.69 16.13
N TYR A 56 35.12 -5.98 15.94
CA TYR A 56 34.68 -6.98 14.98
C TYR A 56 35.12 -6.63 13.55
N LEU A 57 34.96 -5.36 13.14
CA LEU A 57 35.33 -4.92 11.79
C LEU A 57 36.83 -5.06 11.55
N GLU A 58 37.67 -4.69 12.53
CA GLU A 58 39.11 -4.86 12.44
C GLU A 58 39.51 -6.34 12.35
N GLU A 59 39.04 -7.18 13.27
CA GLU A 59 39.38 -8.61 13.30
C GLU A 59 38.84 -9.34 12.07
N SER A 60 37.61 -9.04 11.63
CA SER A 60 37.04 -9.61 10.42
C SER A 60 37.86 -9.23 9.18
N SER A 61 38.34 -7.99 9.08
CA SER A 61 39.15 -7.57 7.94
C SER A 61 40.52 -8.26 7.88
N LYS A 62 41.10 -8.58 9.04
CA LYS A 62 42.39 -9.25 9.19
C LYS A 62 42.27 -10.75 8.94
N ASN A 63 41.29 -11.39 9.58
CA ASN A 63 41.15 -12.85 9.61
C ASN A 63 40.32 -13.39 8.42
N PHE A 64 39.41 -12.58 7.88
CA PHE A 64 38.51 -12.96 6.78
C PHE A 64 38.52 -11.90 5.66
N PRO A 65 39.65 -11.73 4.95
CA PRO A 65 39.75 -10.72 3.91
C PRO A 65 38.76 -10.99 2.77
N LYS A 66 38.18 -9.92 2.22
CA LYS A 66 37.19 -10.01 1.14
C LYS A 66 37.74 -10.75 -0.08
N THR A 67 36.94 -11.65 -0.64
CA THR A 67 37.27 -12.38 -1.87
C THR A 67 37.29 -11.45 -3.09
N LYS A 68 37.83 -11.93 -4.22
CA LYS A 68 37.82 -11.17 -5.48
C LYS A 68 36.39 -10.90 -5.95
N GLU A 69 35.49 -11.87 -5.78
CA GLU A 69 34.07 -11.79 -6.14
C GLU A 69 33.34 -10.76 -5.26
N GLU A 70 33.62 -10.74 -3.96
CA GLU A 70 33.05 -9.73 -3.05
C GLU A 70 33.53 -8.31 -3.38
N LYS A 71 34.82 -8.15 -3.68
CA LYS A 71 35.37 -6.87 -4.13
C LYS A 71 34.77 -6.43 -5.47
N LYS A 72 34.58 -7.37 -6.39
CA LYS A 72 33.92 -7.11 -7.68
C LYS A 72 32.48 -6.64 -7.48
N ARG A 73 31.68 -7.34 -6.66
CA ARG A 73 30.31 -6.94 -6.32
C ARG A 73 30.24 -5.53 -5.71
N GLN A 74 31.14 -5.20 -4.78
CA GLN A 74 31.23 -3.85 -4.20
C GLN A 74 31.57 -2.76 -5.21
N ASN A 75 32.33 -3.09 -6.25
CA ASN A 75 32.67 -2.15 -7.31
C ASN A 75 31.52 -1.98 -8.33
N GLU A 76 30.66 -2.98 -8.48
CA GLU A 76 29.51 -2.95 -9.41
C GLU A 76 28.33 -2.13 -8.89
N GLY A 77 28.26 -1.90 -7.57
CA GLY A 77 27.27 -1.02 -6.98
C GLY A 77 26.90 -1.37 -5.55
N PHE A 78 25.74 -0.86 -5.12
CA PHE A 78 25.18 -1.21 -3.81
C PHE A 78 24.37 -2.50 -3.92
N ASP A 79 24.85 -3.55 -3.26
CA ASP A 79 24.12 -4.82 -3.12
C ASP A 79 23.17 -4.72 -1.91
N LEU A 80 21.87 -4.62 -2.19
CA LEU A 80 20.85 -4.47 -1.15
C LEU A 80 20.81 -5.67 -0.22
N ILE A 81 20.77 -6.89 -0.77
CA ILE A 81 20.58 -8.13 0.00
C ILE A 81 21.76 -8.30 0.94
N SER A 82 22.99 -8.26 0.43
CA SER A 82 24.16 -8.45 1.30
C SER A 82 24.26 -7.38 2.40
N SER A 83 23.85 -6.15 2.09
CA SER A 83 24.00 -5.02 3.01
C SER A 83 22.97 -5.04 4.15
N VAL A 84 21.72 -5.43 3.89
CA VAL A 84 20.68 -5.49 4.94
C VAL A 84 20.92 -6.63 5.93
N HIS A 85 21.56 -7.69 5.45
CA HIS A 85 21.88 -8.89 6.22
C HIS A 85 23.23 -8.85 6.94
N GLU A 86 24.09 -7.88 6.61
CA GLU A 86 25.50 -7.81 7.03
C GLU A 86 25.70 -7.98 8.54
N ALA A 87 24.84 -7.35 9.34
CA ALA A 87 24.94 -7.36 10.79
C ALA A 87 24.04 -8.40 11.49
N GLU A 88 23.25 -9.17 10.73
CA GLU A 88 22.41 -10.23 11.31
C GLU A 88 23.28 -11.41 11.72
N SER A 89 23.02 -11.98 12.91
CA SER A 89 23.86 -13.03 13.53
C SER A 89 24.26 -14.19 12.60
N PRO A 90 23.38 -14.74 11.72
CA PRO A 90 23.76 -15.82 10.82
C PRO A 90 24.86 -15.47 9.80
N ASN A 91 25.09 -14.18 9.53
CA ASN A 91 26.04 -13.71 8.52
C ASN A 91 27.37 -13.24 9.11
N LEU A 92 27.48 -13.20 10.44
CA LEU A 92 28.69 -12.79 11.14
C LEU A 92 29.79 -13.86 11.02
N LYS A 93 31.05 -13.42 11.08
CA LYS A 93 32.21 -14.31 10.98
C LYS A 93 32.38 -15.11 12.27
N PRO A 94 32.61 -16.43 12.17
CA PRO A 94 32.75 -17.27 13.35
C PRO A 94 33.99 -16.90 14.16
N GLY A 95 33.87 -16.95 15.49
CA GLY A 95 34.98 -16.72 16.42
C GLY A 95 35.33 -15.26 16.67
N ILE A 96 34.52 -14.31 16.19
CA ILE A 96 34.66 -12.88 16.47
C ILE A 96 33.32 -12.38 17.03
N ASP A 97 33.35 -11.87 18.26
CA ASP A 97 32.14 -11.35 18.90
C ASP A 97 31.80 -9.95 18.38
N PRO A 98 30.55 -9.70 17.94
CA PRO A 98 30.07 -8.34 17.67
C PRO A 98 29.75 -7.60 18.97
N ASP A 99 29.66 -6.26 18.91
CA ASP A 99 29.20 -5.44 20.05
C ASP A 99 27.74 -5.76 20.44
N HIS A 100 26.92 -6.15 19.45
CA HIS A 100 25.54 -6.56 19.63
C HIS A 100 25.16 -7.74 18.72
N GLN A 101 24.21 -8.56 19.18
CA GLN A 101 23.59 -9.63 18.41
C GLN A 101 22.27 -9.15 17.83
N LEU A 102 22.18 -9.06 16.51
CA LEU A 102 20.96 -8.68 15.80
C LEU A 102 20.30 -9.92 15.19
N GLU A 103 19.04 -10.12 15.52
CA GLU A 103 18.19 -11.15 14.94
C GLU A 103 16.97 -10.51 14.27
N VAL A 104 16.74 -10.85 13.01
CA VAL A 104 15.53 -10.45 12.29
C VAL A 104 14.76 -11.71 11.93
N SER A 105 13.50 -11.77 12.35
CA SER A 105 12.66 -12.95 12.16
C SER A 105 11.29 -12.57 11.63
N LEU A 106 10.73 -13.41 10.77
CA LEU A 106 9.37 -13.28 10.30
C LEU A 106 8.46 -14.21 11.11
N GLU A 107 7.68 -13.61 12.01
CA GLU A 107 6.84 -14.31 12.97
C GLU A 107 5.35 -14.23 12.60
N PRO A 108 4.50 -15.12 13.15
CA PRO A 108 3.05 -14.96 13.07
C PRO A 108 2.60 -13.60 13.63
N ASP A 109 1.54 -13.04 13.04
CA ASP A 109 0.77 -11.87 13.48
C ASP A 109 0.01 -12.08 14.81
N LYS A 110 0.52 -12.94 15.69
CA LYS A 110 -0.11 -13.25 16.96
C LYS A 110 0.35 -12.28 18.04
N PHE A 111 -0.57 -12.01 18.97
CA PHE A 111 -0.27 -11.33 20.21
C PHE A 111 0.80 -12.07 21.00
N THR A 112 1.79 -11.31 21.46
CA THR A 112 2.69 -11.69 22.56
C THR A 112 2.83 -10.48 23.47
N GLU A 113 3.18 -10.71 24.74
CA GLU A 113 3.38 -9.60 25.68
C GLU A 113 4.56 -8.72 25.23
N GLU A 114 5.66 -9.31 24.78
CA GLU A 114 6.83 -8.60 24.24
C GLU A 114 6.46 -7.64 23.07
N LYS A 115 5.59 -8.09 22.14
CA LYS A 115 5.13 -7.24 21.02
C LYS A 115 4.22 -6.11 21.50
N PHE A 116 3.42 -6.37 22.54
CA PHE A 116 2.55 -5.36 23.14
C PHE A 116 3.35 -4.31 23.91
N GLU A 117 4.37 -4.69 24.68
CA GLU A 117 5.26 -3.77 25.38
C GLU A 117 5.96 -2.81 24.40
N LEU A 118 6.41 -3.31 23.25
CA LEU A 118 6.98 -2.47 22.19
C LEU A 118 5.93 -1.49 21.63
N PHE A 119 4.69 -1.94 21.42
CA PHE A 119 3.59 -1.10 20.96
C PHE A 119 3.22 -0.02 21.97
N ASP A 120 3.06 -0.37 23.24
CA ASP A 120 2.78 0.57 24.33
C ASP A 120 3.86 1.65 24.41
N ASN A 121 5.14 1.25 24.37
CA ASN A 121 6.25 2.20 24.31
C ASN A 121 6.13 3.14 23.10
N TYR A 122 5.87 2.60 21.91
CA TYR A 122 5.75 3.39 20.69
C TYR A 122 4.59 4.40 20.75
N GLN A 123 3.40 3.98 21.20
CA GLN A 123 2.24 4.87 21.30
C GLN A 123 2.50 6.02 22.26
N ARG A 124 3.03 5.75 23.46
CA ARG A 124 3.33 6.80 24.46
C ARG A 124 4.37 7.81 23.97
N HIS A 125 5.43 7.35 23.29
CA HIS A 125 6.59 8.20 22.99
C HIS A 125 6.52 8.85 21.59
N VAL A 126 5.86 8.22 20.62
CA VAL A 126 5.80 8.70 19.24
C VAL A 126 4.44 9.33 18.91
N HIS A 127 3.35 8.77 19.45
CA HIS A 127 1.99 9.28 19.24
C HIS A 127 1.49 10.16 20.39
N HIS A 128 2.07 10.03 21.58
CA HIS A 128 1.67 10.73 22.81
C HIS A 128 0.24 10.37 23.27
N ASP A 129 -0.15 9.13 23.01
CA ASP A 129 -1.44 8.56 23.43
C ASP A 129 -1.48 8.32 24.95
N GLY A 130 -2.67 8.42 25.55
CA GLY A 130 -2.89 8.21 26.98
C GLY A 130 -3.10 6.73 27.35
N ASP A 131 -3.15 6.44 28.65
CA ASP A 131 -3.36 5.06 29.15
C ASP A 131 -4.68 4.44 28.64
N ASP A 132 -5.73 5.25 28.47
CA ASP A 132 -7.03 4.79 28.00
C ASP A 132 -7.04 4.40 26.50
N ASP A 133 -6.09 4.92 25.72
CA ASP A 133 -5.97 4.65 24.29
C ASP A 133 -5.17 3.37 24.00
N ILE A 134 -4.34 2.93 24.96
CA ILE A 134 -3.40 1.82 24.79
C ILE A 134 -3.92 0.58 25.50
N SER A 135 -4.45 -0.37 24.73
CA SER A 135 -4.95 -1.64 25.28
C SER A 135 -4.50 -2.85 24.48
N ARG A 136 -4.37 -3.99 25.17
CA ARG A 136 -4.10 -5.30 24.53
C ARG A 136 -5.17 -5.66 23.50
N SER A 137 -6.42 -5.28 23.75
CA SER A 137 -7.53 -5.51 22.81
C SER A 137 -7.39 -4.65 21.55
N GLY A 138 -7.01 -3.38 21.70
CA GLY A 138 -6.72 -2.47 20.59
C GLY A 138 -5.56 -2.97 19.75
N PHE A 139 -4.47 -3.42 20.39
CA PHE A 139 -3.33 -4.04 19.70
C PHE A 139 -3.75 -5.26 18.89
N LYS A 140 -4.53 -6.19 19.47
CA LYS A 140 -5.02 -7.38 18.76
C LYS A 140 -5.86 -6.98 17.55
N ARG A 141 -6.85 -6.12 17.75
CA ARG A 141 -7.75 -5.65 16.69
C ARG A 141 -7.01 -4.96 15.54
N PHE A 142 -5.99 -4.17 15.86
CA PHE A 142 -5.30 -3.37 14.86
C PHE A 142 -4.16 -4.11 14.14
N LEU A 143 -3.34 -4.86 14.90
CA LEU A 143 -2.09 -5.43 14.38
C LEU A 143 -2.13 -6.95 14.22
N CYS A 144 -3.00 -7.66 14.95
CA CYS A 144 -3.09 -9.12 14.86
C CYS A 144 -4.25 -9.59 13.98
N ASP A 145 -5.42 -8.96 14.11
CA ASP A 145 -6.61 -9.35 13.37
C ASP A 145 -6.43 -8.96 11.89
N SER A 146 -6.46 -9.96 11.00
CA SER A 146 -6.27 -9.78 9.57
C SER A 146 -7.22 -10.67 8.77
N PRO A 147 -7.84 -10.16 7.68
CA PRO A 147 -8.58 -10.99 6.74
C PRO A 147 -7.64 -11.75 5.79
N ILE A 148 -6.32 -11.48 5.82
CA ILE A 148 -5.33 -12.08 4.92
C ILE A 148 -4.69 -13.27 5.62
N VAL A 149 -5.28 -14.44 5.41
CA VAL A 149 -4.90 -15.68 6.09
C VAL A 149 -3.52 -16.17 5.64
N ARG A 150 -2.70 -16.55 6.63
CA ARG A 150 -1.41 -17.22 6.42
C ARG A 150 -1.56 -18.55 5.70
N ARG A 151 -0.78 -18.72 4.64
CA ARG A 151 -0.67 -19.97 3.89
C ARG A 151 0.66 -20.01 3.15
N VAL A 152 0.97 -21.16 2.59
CA VAL A 152 2.08 -21.32 1.65
C VAL A 152 1.47 -21.69 0.30
N ASP A 153 1.89 -21.03 -0.77
CA ASP A 153 1.43 -21.39 -2.12
C ASP A 153 2.16 -22.64 -2.66
N ALA A 154 1.81 -23.04 -3.89
CA ALA A 154 2.37 -24.25 -4.51
C ALA A 154 3.90 -24.20 -4.69
N ASP A 155 4.47 -23.00 -4.81
CA ASP A 155 5.90 -22.76 -5.03
C ASP A 155 6.68 -22.58 -3.70
N GLY A 156 6.01 -22.76 -2.55
CA GLY A 156 6.63 -22.59 -1.24
C GLY A 156 6.65 -21.15 -0.74
N LYS A 157 6.01 -20.20 -1.43
CA LYS A 157 6.00 -18.78 -1.06
C LYS A 157 5.00 -18.53 0.07
N ARG A 158 5.44 -17.77 1.07
CA ARG A 158 4.65 -17.46 2.29
C ARG A 158 3.66 -16.33 2.05
N LEU A 159 2.37 -16.61 2.08
CA LEU A 159 1.33 -15.60 1.95
C LEU A 159 0.65 -15.34 3.30
N GLY A 160 0.07 -14.16 3.48
CA GLY A 160 -0.66 -13.77 4.69
C GLY A 160 0.01 -12.69 5.51
N SER A 161 -0.58 -12.40 6.67
CA SER A 161 -0.07 -11.39 7.59
C SER A 161 0.99 -11.95 8.55
N TYR A 162 2.05 -11.18 8.74
CA TYR A 162 3.21 -11.52 9.57
C TYR A 162 3.73 -10.29 10.34
N HIS A 163 4.47 -10.56 11.41
CA HIS A 163 5.26 -9.57 12.13
C HIS A 163 6.74 -9.82 11.85
N GLN A 164 7.43 -8.87 11.21
CA GLN A 164 8.88 -8.90 11.08
C GLN A 164 9.51 -8.25 12.32
N CYS A 165 10.09 -9.07 13.18
CA CYS A 165 10.60 -8.71 14.49
C CYS A 165 12.12 -8.52 14.44
N TYR A 166 12.59 -7.38 14.97
CA TYR A 166 14.01 -7.03 15.07
C TYR A 166 14.40 -7.10 16.55
N ARG A 167 15.25 -8.07 16.92
CA ARG A 167 15.77 -8.22 18.28
C ARG A 167 17.24 -7.84 18.34
N LEU A 168 17.60 -7.01 19.30
CA LEU A 168 18.98 -6.65 19.60
C LEU A 168 19.33 -7.17 21.00
N ASN A 169 20.35 -8.03 21.09
CA ASN A 169 20.74 -8.70 22.33
C ASN A 169 19.54 -9.41 23.01
N GLY A 170 18.69 -10.06 22.21
CA GLY A 170 17.49 -10.76 22.68
C GLY A 170 16.27 -9.89 22.99
N ARG A 171 16.40 -8.55 23.01
CA ARG A 171 15.26 -7.63 23.24
C ARG A 171 14.63 -7.21 21.92
N LEU A 172 13.30 -7.31 21.79
CA LEU A 172 12.57 -6.74 20.65
C LEU A 172 12.64 -5.19 20.64
N VAL A 173 13.27 -4.64 19.61
CA VAL A 173 13.52 -3.19 19.46
C VAL A 173 12.73 -2.54 18.33
N ALA A 174 12.28 -3.33 17.36
CA ALA A 174 11.38 -2.87 16.30
C ALA A 174 10.53 -4.02 15.75
N MET A 175 9.40 -3.67 15.13
CA MET A 175 8.50 -4.60 14.49
C MET A 175 7.81 -3.96 13.28
N ALA A 176 7.84 -4.64 12.14
CA ALA A 176 7.00 -4.33 10.98
C ALA A 176 5.79 -5.27 10.94
N VAL A 177 4.62 -4.73 10.63
CA VAL A 177 3.41 -5.51 10.35
C VAL A 177 3.25 -5.55 8.84
N LEU A 178 3.39 -6.76 8.27
CA LEU A 178 3.49 -6.99 6.84
C LEU A 178 2.36 -7.90 6.36
N ASP A 179 1.79 -7.58 5.22
CA ASP A 179 0.95 -8.49 4.45
C ASP A 179 1.75 -8.99 3.24
N LEU A 180 2.03 -10.30 3.21
CA LEU A 180 2.68 -10.97 2.10
C LEU A 180 1.62 -11.46 1.11
N LEU A 181 1.65 -10.92 -0.10
CA LEU A 181 0.67 -11.12 -1.16
C LEU A 181 1.33 -11.81 -2.35
N PRO A 182 0.58 -12.41 -3.30
CA PRO A 182 1.16 -13.24 -4.37
C PRO A 182 2.36 -12.63 -5.11
N HIS A 183 2.34 -11.31 -5.33
CA HIS A 183 3.37 -10.55 -6.04
C HIS A 183 3.92 -9.35 -5.26
N ALA A 184 3.58 -9.20 -3.97
CA ALA A 184 3.94 -8.00 -3.21
C ALA A 184 4.14 -8.22 -1.71
N VAL A 185 5.12 -7.51 -1.15
CA VAL A 185 5.21 -7.24 0.29
C VAL A 185 4.49 -5.93 0.57
N SER A 186 3.53 -5.89 1.50
CA SER A 186 2.81 -4.67 1.87
C SER A 186 3.06 -4.30 3.32
N GLY A 187 3.66 -3.14 3.55
CA GLY A 187 3.80 -2.55 4.88
C GLY A 187 2.47 -1.98 5.38
N VAL A 188 1.97 -2.48 6.51
CA VAL A 188 0.74 -2.04 7.17
C VAL A 188 1.06 -1.03 8.27
N TYR A 189 1.97 -1.40 9.16
CA TYR A 189 2.37 -0.58 10.29
C TYR A 189 3.82 -0.87 10.68
N PHE A 190 4.49 0.10 11.29
CA PHE A 190 5.87 -0.06 11.73
C PHE A 190 6.06 0.66 13.06
N LEU A 191 6.67 -0.03 14.02
CA LEU A 191 6.90 0.47 15.37
C LEU A 191 8.30 0.11 15.86
N TYR A 192 8.84 0.94 16.74
CA TYR A 192 10.19 0.79 17.30
C TYR A 192 10.25 1.35 18.72
N HIS A 193 11.19 0.86 19.52
CA HIS A 193 11.35 1.32 20.90
C HIS A 193 12.04 2.69 20.93
N SER A 194 11.58 3.58 21.82
CA SER A 194 12.05 4.98 21.94
C SER A 194 13.58 5.11 22.10
N ASP A 195 14.23 4.21 22.85
CA ASP A 195 15.70 4.07 22.97
C ASP A 195 16.44 4.09 21.61
N PHE A 196 15.77 3.66 20.55
CA PHE A 196 16.35 3.50 19.20
C PHE A 196 15.92 4.58 18.21
N ALA A 197 15.25 5.64 18.65
CA ALA A 197 14.75 6.71 17.78
C ALA A 197 15.83 7.34 16.88
N LYS A 198 17.08 7.40 17.36
CA LYS A 198 18.23 7.95 16.61
C LYS A 198 18.61 7.15 15.35
N TRP A 199 18.20 5.88 15.25
CA TRP A 199 18.65 4.95 14.21
C TRP A 199 17.79 4.96 12.94
N SER A 200 16.74 5.78 12.88
CA SER A 200 15.88 5.90 11.69
C SER A 200 15.34 4.55 11.21
N PHE A 201 14.75 3.76 12.11
CA PHE A 201 14.25 2.41 11.82
C PHE A 201 13.23 2.36 10.67
N GLY A 202 12.53 3.46 10.35
CA GLY A 202 11.71 3.55 9.14
C GLY A 202 12.50 3.42 7.83
N LYS A 203 13.76 3.87 7.79
CA LYS A 203 14.66 3.63 6.64
C LYS A 203 15.14 2.19 6.60
N LEU A 204 15.58 1.68 7.75
CA LEU A 204 16.11 0.31 7.87
C LEU A 204 15.06 -0.73 7.47
N SER A 205 13.85 -0.58 7.97
CA SER A 205 12.73 -1.47 7.66
C SER A 205 12.34 -1.45 6.20
N ALA A 206 12.21 -0.28 5.59
CA ALA A 206 11.92 -0.18 4.16
C ALA A 206 13.00 -0.85 3.27
N LEU A 207 14.29 -0.77 3.65
CA LEU A 207 15.37 -1.50 2.95
C LEU A 207 15.21 -3.02 3.13
N ARG A 208 14.94 -3.47 4.36
CA ARG A 208 14.78 -4.90 4.67
C ARG A 208 13.53 -5.50 4.02
N GLU A 209 12.43 -4.75 3.97
CA GLU A 209 11.17 -5.18 3.34
C GLU A 209 11.28 -5.21 1.81
N ALA A 210 12.04 -4.29 1.21
CA ALA A 210 12.40 -4.37 -0.21
C ALA A 210 13.32 -5.57 -0.50
N ALA A 211 14.25 -5.88 0.40
CA ALA A 211 15.09 -7.08 0.29
C ALA A 211 14.27 -8.37 0.44
N LEU A 212 13.35 -8.43 1.41
CA LEU A 212 12.39 -9.53 1.56
C LEU A 212 11.58 -9.74 0.27
N ALA A 213 11.18 -8.65 -0.39
CA ALA A 213 10.48 -8.73 -1.66
C ALA A 213 11.34 -9.42 -2.74
N LEU A 214 12.61 -9.05 -2.85
CA LEU A 214 13.56 -9.70 -3.77
C LEU A 214 13.81 -11.17 -3.45
N GLU A 215 14.10 -11.45 -2.18
CA GLU A 215 14.51 -12.77 -1.68
C GLU A 215 13.43 -13.83 -1.91
N ASP A 216 12.18 -13.50 -1.56
CA ASP A 216 11.04 -14.42 -1.62
C ASP A 216 10.26 -14.31 -2.94
N GLY A 217 10.78 -13.56 -3.93
CA GLY A 217 10.16 -13.43 -5.25
C GLY A 217 8.82 -12.68 -5.25
N TYR A 218 8.67 -11.69 -4.36
CA TYR A 218 7.63 -10.66 -4.46
C TYR A 218 8.14 -9.52 -5.34
N ASN A 219 7.47 -9.27 -6.46
CA ASN A 219 7.92 -8.26 -7.41
C ASN A 219 7.96 -6.86 -6.77
N TYR A 220 6.96 -6.53 -5.94
CA TYR A 220 6.74 -5.16 -5.47
C TYR A 220 6.79 -5.03 -3.95
N TYR A 221 7.20 -3.86 -3.49
CA TYR A 221 7.05 -3.42 -2.11
C TYR A 221 6.08 -2.23 -2.04
N TYR A 222 5.00 -2.39 -1.27
CA TYR A 222 3.96 -1.40 -1.06
C TYR A 222 4.16 -0.73 0.30
N MET A 223 4.57 0.54 0.30
CA MET A 223 4.84 1.32 1.52
C MET A 223 3.55 1.91 2.14
N GLY A 224 2.38 1.37 1.84
CA GLY A 224 1.08 1.94 2.22
C GLY A 224 0.64 3.09 1.29
N TYR A 225 0.12 4.18 1.86
CA TYR A 225 -0.24 5.39 1.10
C TYR A 225 0.88 6.42 1.10
N TYR A 226 1.05 7.09 -0.04
CA TYR A 226 1.78 8.34 -0.19
C TYR A 226 0.79 9.51 -0.10
N ILE A 227 1.10 10.50 0.72
CA ILE A 227 0.27 11.71 0.88
C ILE A 227 1.19 12.90 0.66
N HIS A 228 1.07 13.55 -0.50
CA HIS A 228 2.04 14.55 -0.97
C HIS A 228 2.18 15.76 -0.02
N CYS A 229 1.06 16.24 0.53
CA CYS A 229 1.02 17.37 1.45
C CYS A 229 1.40 17.02 2.90
N CYS A 230 1.51 15.73 3.26
CA CYS A 230 1.81 15.31 4.62
C CYS A 230 3.31 15.00 4.78
N ARG A 231 4.04 15.82 5.55
CA ARG A 231 5.47 15.65 5.80
C ARG A 231 5.85 14.24 6.31
N LYS A 232 5.04 13.66 7.21
CA LYS A 232 5.27 12.31 7.76
C LYS A 232 5.08 11.19 6.73
N MET A 233 4.42 11.46 5.60
CA MET A 233 4.08 10.47 4.57
C MET A 233 4.79 10.71 3.23
N ARG A 234 5.34 11.92 3.02
CA ARG A 234 6.03 12.33 1.79
C ARG A 234 7.34 11.56 1.54
N TYR A 235 8.00 11.08 2.60
CA TYR A 235 9.29 10.38 2.50
C TYR A 235 9.24 9.09 1.65
N LYS A 236 8.06 8.46 1.52
CA LYS A 236 7.89 7.23 0.71
C LYS A 236 8.21 7.47 -0.77
N GLY A 237 8.04 8.71 -1.23
CA GLY A 237 8.41 9.13 -2.58
C GLY A 237 9.93 9.18 -2.83
N ASP A 238 10.77 8.99 -1.81
CA ASP A 238 12.23 9.07 -1.92
C ASP A 238 12.90 7.72 -2.23
N TYR A 239 12.14 6.62 -2.20
CA TYR A 239 12.62 5.26 -2.50
C TYR A 239 12.45 4.95 -3.99
N LYS A 240 13.42 5.34 -4.81
CA LYS A 240 13.25 5.35 -6.27
C LYS A 240 13.62 4.01 -6.94
N PRO A 241 12.95 3.63 -8.04
CA PRO A 241 11.83 4.32 -8.69
C PRO A 241 10.47 3.98 -8.06
N GLN A 242 9.64 4.99 -7.80
CA GLN A 242 8.27 4.79 -7.30
C GLN A 242 7.23 4.95 -8.41
N HIS A 243 6.15 4.19 -8.28
CA HIS A 243 4.95 4.35 -9.09
C HIS A 243 3.74 4.63 -8.20
N VAL A 244 2.87 5.52 -8.65
CA VAL A 244 1.59 5.86 -8.03
C VAL A 244 0.45 5.37 -8.91
N LEU A 245 -0.56 4.75 -8.33
CA LEU A 245 -1.77 4.33 -9.04
C LEU A 245 -2.66 5.54 -9.33
N ASP A 246 -2.94 5.78 -10.60
CA ASP A 246 -3.97 6.72 -11.05
C ASP A 246 -5.34 6.05 -10.92
N LEU A 247 -6.13 6.47 -9.94
CA LEU A 247 -7.44 5.89 -9.65
C LEU A 247 -8.51 6.21 -10.72
N ASN A 248 -8.23 7.13 -11.65
CA ASN A 248 -9.17 7.44 -12.73
C ASN A 248 -9.21 6.33 -13.79
N ASN A 249 -8.05 5.77 -14.14
CA ASN A 249 -7.92 4.75 -15.18
C ASN A 249 -7.21 3.46 -14.73
N MET A 250 -6.91 3.36 -13.44
CA MET A 250 -6.25 2.21 -12.80
C MET A 250 -4.85 1.90 -13.35
N GLN A 251 -4.15 2.89 -13.91
CA GLN A 251 -2.79 2.74 -14.43
C GLN A 251 -1.73 3.21 -13.44
N TRP A 252 -0.59 2.53 -13.42
CA TRP A 252 0.56 2.93 -12.62
C TRP A 252 1.38 4.00 -13.35
N GLN A 253 1.56 5.15 -12.70
CA GLN A 253 2.32 6.29 -13.21
C GLN A 253 3.63 6.45 -12.44
N PRO A 254 4.76 6.75 -13.09
CA PRO A 254 6.00 7.05 -12.37
C PRO A 254 5.83 8.32 -11.51
N LEU A 255 6.33 8.31 -10.28
CA LEU A 255 6.34 9.47 -9.39
C LEU A 255 7.51 10.42 -9.75
N ASN A 256 7.40 11.01 -10.94
CA ASN A 256 8.33 11.99 -11.50
C ASN A 256 7.97 13.43 -11.08
N ASP A 257 8.73 14.41 -11.56
CA ASP A 257 8.53 15.82 -11.21
C ASP A 257 7.23 16.39 -11.79
N GLU A 258 6.79 15.91 -12.95
CA GLU A 258 5.50 16.28 -13.56
C GLU A 258 4.32 15.88 -12.66
N LEU A 259 4.28 14.62 -12.20
CA LEU A 259 3.23 14.16 -11.30
C LEU A 259 3.29 14.86 -9.94
N ARG A 260 4.50 15.18 -9.44
CA ARG A 260 4.65 15.97 -8.21
C ARG A 260 4.09 17.38 -8.38
N HIS A 261 4.37 18.04 -9.51
CA HIS A 261 3.81 19.34 -9.82
C HIS A 261 2.27 19.30 -9.92
N LEU A 262 1.73 18.23 -10.51
CA LEU A 262 0.28 18.02 -10.54
C LEU A 262 -0.32 17.89 -9.13
N MET A 263 0.37 17.18 -8.22
CA MET A 263 -0.04 17.05 -6.81
C MET A 263 0.07 18.36 -6.01
N GLU A 264 0.82 19.35 -6.49
CA GLU A 264 0.93 20.69 -5.89
C GLU A 264 -0.15 21.64 -6.40
N THR A 265 -0.61 21.44 -7.63
CA THR A 265 -1.52 22.36 -8.33
C THR A 265 -2.97 21.89 -8.34
N ARG A 266 -3.23 20.59 -8.15
CA ARG A 266 -4.57 20.01 -8.16
C ARG A 266 -4.96 19.48 -6.80
N LYS A 267 -6.27 19.53 -6.52
CA LYS A 267 -6.85 18.91 -5.31
C LYS A 267 -6.55 17.41 -5.28
N TRP A 268 -6.70 16.73 -6.41
CA TRP A 268 -6.30 15.34 -6.61
C TRP A 268 -5.61 15.20 -7.97
N ALA A 269 -4.41 14.63 -7.97
CA ALA A 269 -3.61 14.44 -9.16
C ALA A 269 -3.98 13.14 -9.88
N SER A 270 -4.45 13.27 -11.11
CA SER A 270 -4.66 12.16 -12.04
C SER A 270 -4.03 12.54 -13.39
N VAL A 271 -3.05 11.75 -13.83
CA VAL A 271 -2.34 11.99 -15.09
C VAL A 271 -3.29 11.81 -16.27
N SER A 272 -4.19 10.83 -16.20
CA SER A 272 -5.17 10.59 -17.25
C SER A 272 -6.19 11.73 -17.37
N LYS A 273 -6.74 12.22 -16.25
CA LYS A 273 -7.60 13.41 -16.27
C LYS A 273 -6.88 14.64 -16.80
N GLU A 274 -5.62 14.83 -16.40
CA GLU A 274 -4.83 15.97 -16.85
C GLU A 274 -4.56 15.94 -18.37
N ARG A 275 -4.31 14.75 -18.95
CA ARG A 275 -4.17 14.60 -20.42
C ARG A 275 -5.47 14.93 -21.15
N GLU A 276 -6.59 14.43 -20.65
CA GLU A 276 -7.92 14.73 -21.20
C GLU A 276 -8.21 16.23 -21.14
N ARG A 277 -7.95 16.88 -19.99
CA ARG A 277 -8.07 18.33 -19.82
C ARG A 277 -7.26 19.11 -20.85
N GLN A 278 -5.99 18.74 -21.04
CA GLN A 278 -5.13 19.38 -22.03
C GLN A 278 -5.62 19.17 -23.46
N SER A 279 -6.19 17.99 -23.76
CA SER A 279 -6.77 17.71 -25.08
C SER A 279 -7.98 18.60 -25.37
N LEU A 280 -8.87 18.79 -24.39
CA LEU A 280 -10.04 19.66 -24.49
C LEU A 280 -9.64 21.13 -24.68
N LEU A 281 -8.65 21.62 -23.92
CA LEU A 281 -8.16 22.99 -24.07
C LEU A 281 -7.53 23.22 -25.46
N ARG A 282 -6.71 22.27 -25.95
CA ARG A 282 -6.15 22.35 -27.30
C ARG A 282 -7.23 22.38 -28.38
N ALA A 283 -8.28 21.56 -28.24
CA ALA A 283 -9.41 21.54 -29.17
C ALA A 283 -10.21 22.85 -29.14
N ALA A 284 -10.37 23.45 -27.96
CA ALA A 284 -11.01 24.76 -27.82
C ALA A 284 -10.19 25.88 -28.48
N ASP A 285 -8.86 25.85 -28.30
CA ASP A 285 -7.96 26.86 -28.87
C ASP A 285 -7.78 26.70 -30.40
N SER A 286 -7.93 25.49 -30.94
CA SER A 286 -7.82 25.23 -32.38
C SER A 286 -9.05 25.63 -33.19
N GLY A 287 -10.11 26.16 -32.56
CA GLY A 287 -11.31 26.63 -33.25
C GLY A 287 -12.10 25.54 -33.98
N ASN A 288 -11.87 24.27 -33.64
CA ASN A 288 -12.61 23.14 -34.19
C ASN A 288 -13.95 23.04 -33.45
N SER A 289 -14.82 24.02 -33.70
CA SER A 289 -16.22 23.89 -33.32
C SER A 289 -16.81 22.84 -34.26
N ASP A 290 -17.04 21.63 -33.76
CA ASP A 290 -18.11 20.81 -34.33
C ASP A 290 -19.41 21.58 -34.08
N ALA A 291 -19.65 22.52 -34.99
CA ALA A 291 -20.87 23.27 -35.12
C ALA A 291 -21.87 22.35 -35.81
N ASP A 292 -22.33 21.33 -35.10
CA ASP A 292 -23.60 20.69 -35.36
C ASP A 292 -24.01 19.81 -34.15
N VAL A 293 -25.26 20.03 -33.71
CA VAL A 293 -26.08 19.25 -32.77
C VAL A 293 -26.01 19.60 -31.26
N GLN A 294 -27.09 20.26 -30.79
CA GLN A 294 -27.69 20.36 -29.44
C GLN A 294 -26.82 20.36 -28.15
N GLU A 295 -27.05 21.38 -27.29
CA GLU A 295 -26.98 21.32 -25.80
C GLU A 295 -25.69 20.84 -25.10
N GLN A 296 -24.55 20.74 -25.77
CA GLN A 296 -23.30 20.31 -25.10
C GLN A 296 -22.43 21.51 -24.65
N MET A 297 -21.85 21.39 -23.45
CA MET A 297 -20.96 22.41 -22.88
C MET A 297 -19.70 22.62 -23.75
N PRO A 298 -19.20 23.85 -23.91
CA PRO A 298 -17.97 24.11 -24.65
C PRO A 298 -16.76 23.37 -24.06
N ASN A 299 -15.85 22.88 -24.90
CA ASN A 299 -14.64 22.12 -24.50
C ASN A 299 -13.84 22.80 -23.37
N ARG A 300 -13.72 24.13 -23.40
CA ARG A 300 -13.02 24.88 -22.35
C ARG A 300 -13.75 24.85 -21.01
N ALA A 301 -15.07 25.00 -21.02
CA ALA A 301 -15.90 24.89 -19.82
C ALA A 301 -15.88 23.46 -19.26
N LEU A 302 -15.88 22.45 -20.14
CA LEU A 302 -15.72 21.05 -19.74
C LEU A 302 -14.37 20.82 -19.06
N ALA A 303 -13.28 21.34 -19.63
CA ALA A 303 -11.93 21.25 -19.06
C ALA A 303 -11.81 21.94 -17.69
N GLU A 304 -12.50 23.06 -17.49
CA GLU A 304 -12.55 23.79 -16.22
C GLU A 304 -13.36 23.03 -15.15
N ALA A 305 -14.43 22.34 -15.55
CA ALA A 305 -15.30 21.57 -14.66
C ALA A 305 -14.78 20.16 -14.30
N MET A 306 -13.65 19.70 -14.85
CA MET A 306 -13.17 18.32 -14.62
C MET A 306 -12.78 18.00 -13.17
N ASP A 307 -12.43 19.04 -12.41
CA ASP A 307 -12.10 18.95 -10.99
C ASP A 307 -13.35 19.11 -10.10
N ASP A 308 -14.51 19.43 -10.67
CA ASP A 308 -15.76 19.55 -9.93
C ASP A 308 -16.23 18.17 -9.48
N VAL A 309 -16.56 18.09 -8.20
CA VAL A 309 -17.00 16.85 -7.56
C VAL A 309 -18.34 17.11 -6.89
N LEU A 310 -19.32 16.27 -7.20
CA LEU A 310 -20.64 16.31 -6.59
C LEU A 310 -20.54 16.10 -5.07
N TYR A 311 -21.15 16.96 -4.25
CA TYR A 311 -20.99 16.95 -2.78
C TYR A 311 -19.50 16.92 -2.36
N PRO A 312 -18.82 18.07 -2.39
CA PRO A 312 -17.37 18.14 -2.25
C PRO A 312 -16.88 17.79 -0.83
N THR A 313 -17.76 17.81 0.16
CA THR A 313 -17.46 17.37 1.52
C THR A 313 -17.84 15.90 1.72
N PRO A 314 -17.02 15.08 2.42
CA PRO A 314 -17.36 13.69 2.71
C PRO A 314 -18.71 13.53 3.45
N LEU A 315 -19.04 14.48 4.33
CA LEU A 315 -20.28 14.46 5.12
C LEU A 315 -21.51 14.64 4.22
N GLU A 316 -21.49 15.61 3.31
CA GLU A 316 -22.58 15.82 2.34
C GLU A 316 -22.72 14.64 1.38
N ALA A 317 -21.59 14.10 0.89
CA ALA A 317 -21.61 12.93 0.01
C ALA A 317 -22.25 11.72 0.69
N MET A 318 -21.93 11.48 1.96
CA MET A 318 -22.54 10.42 2.77
C MET A 318 -24.05 10.63 2.94
N HIS A 319 -24.48 11.87 3.25
CA HIS A 319 -25.88 12.22 3.45
C HIS A 319 -26.72 12.33 2.17
N SER A 320 -26.08 12.42 0.99
CA SER A 320 -26.77 12.56 -0.29
C SER A 320 -27.70 11.41 -0.65
N GLY A 321 -27.48 10.23 -0.07
CA GLY A 321 -28.20 9.02 -0.43
C GLY A 321 -27.80 8.42 -1.79
N LEU A 322 -26.91 9.07 -2.54
CA LEU A 322 -26.45 8.56 -3.84
C LEU A 322 -25.56 7.31 -3.70
N SER A 323 -25.53 6.51 -4.75
CA SER A 323 -24.58 5.39 -4.88
C SER A 323 -23.17 5.88 -5.21
N LEU A 324 -22.15 5.05 -4.99
CA LEU A 324 -20.76 5.33 -5.34
C LEU A 324 -20.57 5.59 -6.84
N LEU A 325 -21.36 4.92 -7.68
CA LEU A 325 -21.39 5.12 -9.13
C LEU A 325 -21.85 6.54 -9.49
N GLN A 326 -22.88 7.05 -8.81
CA GLN A 326 -23.40 8.41 -9.02
C GLN A 326 -22.48 9.48 -8.41
N LEU A 327 -21.83 9.18 -7.29
CA LEU A 327 -20.86 10.08 -6.67
C LEU A 327 -19.57 10.20 -7.49
N GLY A 328 -19.29 9.30 -8.43
CA GLY A 328 -18.06 9.35 -9.23
C GLY A 328 -16.80 9.22 -8.37
N MET A 329 -16.82 8.32 -7.38
CA MET A 329 -15.67 8.09 -6.49
C MET A 329 -14.47 7.54 -7.29
N PRO A 330 -13.26 8.14 -7.19
CA PRO A 330 -12.07 7.61 -7.86
C PRO A 330 -11.78 6.15 -7.50
N GLY A 331 -11.47 5.32 -8.49
CA GLY A 331 -11.21 3.88 -8.33
C GLY A 331 -12.46 3.00 -8.44
N VAL A 332 -13.66 3.60 -8.45
CA VAL A 332 -14.92 2.94 -8.73
C VAL A 332 -15.25 3.10 -10.22
N MET A 333 -15.64 2.01 -10.88
CA MET A 333 -15.99 2.03 -12.29
C MET A 333 -17.25 2.87 -12.54
N THR A 334 -17.31 3.54 -13.70
CA THR A 334 -18.57 4.15 -14.16
C THR A 334 -19.61 3.07 -14.47
N LEU A 335 -20.89 3.43 -14.48
CA LEU A 335 -21.96 2.49 -14.83
C LEU A 335 -21.74 1.86 -16.21
N GLU A 336 -21.37 2.68 -17.19
CA GLU A 336 -21.08 2.23 -18.56
C GLU A 336 -19.95 1.18 -18.58
N THR A 337 -18.82 1.49 -17.94
CA THR A 337 -17.68 0.56 -17.89
C THR A 337 -18.05 -0.72 -17.14
N LEU A 338 -18.84 -0.61 -16.06
CA LEU A 338 -19.31 -1.76 -15.29
C LEU A 338 -20.18 -2.68 -16.16
N GLN A 339 -21.17 -2.13 -16.88
CA GLN A 339 -22.07 -2.90 -17.74
C GLN A 339 -21.34 -3.59 -18.89
N GLN A 340 -20.25 -3.00 -19.38
CA GLN A 340 -19.42 -3.61 -20.43
C GLN A 340 -18.50 -4.72 -19.89
N ALA A 341 -18.10 -4.64 -18.61
CA ALA A 341 -17.04 -5.49 -18.05
C ALA A 341 -17.55 -6.59 -17.11
N VAL A 342 -18.73 -6.44 -16.53
CA VAL A 342 -19.28 -7.36 -15.52
C VAL A 342 -20.72 -7.69 -15.82
N ASP A 343 -20.98 -8.99 -15.95
CA ASP A 343 -22.33 -9.53 -15.99
C ASP A 343 -22.88 -9.61 -14.55
N LEU A 344 -23.62 -8.58 -14.15
CA LEU A 344 -24.22 -8.52 -12.82
C LEU A 344 -25.26 -9.62 -12.60
N ASP A 345 -25.93 -10.10 -13.64
CA ASP A 345 -27.05 -11.05 -13.57
C ASP A 345 -26.55 -12.49 -13.28
N ASN A 346 -25.28 -12.77 -13.61
CA ASN A 346 -24.62 -14.06 -13.37
C ASN A 346 -23.57 -14.03 -12.25
N MET A 347 -23.51 -12.96 -11.46
CA MET A 347 -22.74 -12.96 -10.20
C MET A 347 -23.30 -14.01 -9.24
N LYS A 348 -22.45 -14.55 -8.36
CA LYS A 348 -22.80 -15.70 -7.52
C LYS A 348 -23.22 -15.28 -6.12
N ILE A 349 -24.30 -15.88 -5.63
CA ILE A 349 -24.71 -15.85 -4.23
C ILE A 349 -24.65 -17.24 -3.62
N PHE A 350 -24.41 -17.34 -2.31
CA PHE A 350 -24.54 -18.57 -1.55
C PHE A 350 -25.67 -18.47 -0.55
N LEU A 351 -26.55 -19.48 -0.55
CA LEU A 351 -27.67 -19.63 0.38
C LEU A 351 -27.50 -20.95 1.13
N LYS A 352 -27.51 -20.92 2.47
CA LYS A 352 -27.24 -22.07 3.36
C LYS A 352 -27.93 -23.37 2.94
N ASN A 353 -29.20 -23.28 2.53
CA ASN A 353 -30.04 -24.44 2.22
C ASN A 353 -30.19 -24.71 0.71
N ALA A 354 -29.69 -23.83 -0.16
CA ALA A 354 -29.89 -23.92 -1.60
C ALA A 354 -28.57 -23.97 -2.40
N GLY A 355 -27.42 -23.70 -1.78
CA GLY A 355 -26.12 -23.69 -2.45
C GLY A 355 -25.86 -22.39 -3.23
N VAL A 356 -25.08 -22.49 -4.30
CA VAL A 356 -24.67 -21.34 -5.11
C VAL A 356 -25.65 -21.10 -6.26
N HIS A 357 -26.12 -19.86 -6.40
CA HIS A 357 -27.06 -19.43 -7.45
C HIS A 357 -26.60 -18.14 -8.11
N PRO A 358 -26.98 -17.88 -9.37
CA PRO A 358 -26.80 -16.57 -9.98
C PRO A 358 -27.75 -15.55 -9.35
N THR A 359 -27.33 -14.29 -9.31
CA THR A 359 -28.08 -13.14 -8.78
C THR A 359 -29.41 -12.90 -9.48
N GLN A 360 -29.54 -13.19 -10.78
CA GLN A 360 -30.82 -13.11 -11.49
C GLN A 360 -31.93 -14.01 -10.92
N ASN A 361 -31.57 -15.03 -10.12
CA ASN A 361 -32.56 -15.88 -9.46
C ASN A 361 -33.20 -15.21 -8.23
N ILE A 362 -32.74 -14.01 -7.84
CA ILE A 362 -33.30 -13.23 -6.74
C ILE A 362 -34.60 -12.56 -7.24
N VAL A 363 -35.71 -12.77 -6.51
CA VAL A 363 -37.05 -12.30 -6.91
C VAL A 363 -37.12 -10.80 -7.21
N SER A 364 -36.39 -9.96 -6.47
CA SER A 364 -36.39 -8.50 -6.64
C SER A 364 -35.31 -7.98 -7.60
N TRP A 365 -34.56 -8.87 -8.26
CA TRP A 365 -33.38 -8.49 -9.05
C TRP A 365 -33.72 -7.60 -10.23
N ASP A 366 -34.67 -8.00 -11.07
CA ASP A 366 -35.03 -7.30 -12.31
C ASP A 366 -35.71 -5.95 -12.07
N THR A 367 -36.35 -5.79 -10.91
CA THR A 367 -36.94 -4.51 -10.48
C THR A 367 -35.92 -3.55 -9.87
N GLY A 368 -34.72 -4.02 -9.55
CA GLY A 368 -33.66 -3.22 -8.93
C GLY A 368 -32.88 -2.40 -9.95
N SER A 369 -32.44 -1.21 -9.54
CA SER A 369 -31.56 -0.35 -10.36
C SER A 369 -30.10 -0.48 -9.93
N PRO A 370 -29.14 -0.64 -10.85
CA PRO A 370 -27.71 -0.60 -10.54
C PRO A 370 -27.25 0.71 -9.89
N LEU A 371 -28.00 1.81 -10.07
CA LEU A 371 -27.68 3.11 -9.48
C LEU A 371 -28.31 3.33 -8.10
N ASP A 372 -29.22 2.45 -7.68
CA ASP A 372 -29.93 2.55 -6.41
C ASP A 372 -29.33 1.60 -5.38
N LYS A 373 -28.50 2.15 -4.48
CA LYS A 373 -27.81 1.41 -3.41
C LYS A 373 -28.73 0.78 -2.37
N THR A 374 -30.03 1.08 -2.38
CA THR A 374 -31.01 0.44 -1.51
C THR A 374 -31.51 -0.89 -2.07
N THR A 375 -31.26 -1.16 -3.35
CA THR A 375 -31.63 -2.42 -4.02
C THR A 375 -30.46 -3.40 -4.01
N LEU A 376 -30.75 -4.70 -4.08
CA LEU A 376 -29.72 -5.72 -4.21
C LEU A 376 -28.90 -5.53 -5.49
N LYS A 377 -29.54 -5.15 -6.62
CA LYS A 377 -28.84 -4.88 -7.88
C LYS A 377 -27.84 -3.73 -7.74
N GLY A 378 -28.20 -2.66 -7.05
CA GLY A 378 -27.29 -1.54 -6.77
C GLY A 378 -26.15 -1.90 -5.82
N LEU A 379 -26.40 -2.67 -4.76
CA LEU A 379 -25.34 -3.15 -3.85
C LEU A 379 -24.31 -4.02 -4.58
N PHE A 380 -24.75 -4.92 -5.46
CA PHE A 380 -23.86 -5.73 -6.29
C PHE A 380 -23.12 -4.87 -7.32
N ALA A 381 -23.78 -3.88 -7.91
CA ALA A 381 -23.14 -2.95 -8.84
C ALA A 381 -22.02 -2.15 -8.17
N GLU A 382 -22.26 -1.60 -6.97
CA GLU A 382 -21.23 -0.89 -6.19
C GLU A 382 -20.06 -1.81 -5.83
N PHE A 383 -20.35 -3.02 -5.33
CA PHE A 383 -19.34 -4.00 -5.00
C PHE A 383 -18.48 -4.33 -6.23
N ALA A 384 -19.11 -4.70 -7.35
CA ALA A 384 -18.43 -5.05 -8.59
C ALA A 384 -17.59 -3.89 -9.14
N ALA A 385 -18.13 -2.66 -9.12
CA ALA A 385 -17.43 -1.47 -9.57
C ALA A 385 -16.18 -1.15 -8.71
N ALA A 386 -16.25 -1.38 -7.40
CA ALA A 386 -15.14 -1.12 -6.48
C ALA A 386 -14.06 -2.21 -6.53
N VAL A 387 -14.45 -3.49 -6.57
CA VAL A 387 -13.50 -4.63 -6.60
C VAL A 387 -12.96 -4.91 -8.00
N GLY A 388 -13.63 -4.43 -9.04
CA GLY A 388 -13.26 -4.63 -10.44
C GLY A 388 -13.68 -6.00 -10.99
N PRO A 389 -13.57 -6.18 -12.32
CA PRO A 389 -14.23 -7.28 -13.03
C PRO A 389 -13.68 -8.66 -12.69
N VAL A 390 -12.37 -8.76 -12.43
CA VAL A 390 -11.73 -10.04 -12.10
C VAL A 390 -12.28 -10.62 -10.80
N ILE A 391 -12.33 -9.79 -9.74
CA ILE A 391 -12.85 -10.22 -8.44
C ILE A 391 -14.36 -10.38 -8.49
N ALA A 392 -15.08 -9.46 -9.15
CA ALA A 392 -16.53 -9.51 -9.23
C ALA A 392 -17.04 -10.83 -9.86
N ARG A 393 -16.35 -11.32 -10.90
CA ARG A 393 -16.71 -12.58 -11.59
C ARG A 393 -16.54 -13.82 -10.71
N ASP A 394 -15.54 -13.83 -9.85
CA ASP A 394 -15.16 -15.01 -9.06
C ASP A 394 -15.77 -14.97 -7.65
N ALA A 395 -16.22 -13.79 -7.19
CA ALA A 395 -16.83 -13.58 -5.89
C ALA A 395 -18.14 -14.38 -5.73
N ILE A 396 -18.33 -14.90 -4.51
CA ILE A 396 -19.57 -15.50 -4.05
C ILE A 396 -20.00 -14.71 -2.82
N VAL A 397 -21.16 -14.03 -2.91
CA VAL A 397 -21.71 -13.28 -1.78
C VAL A 397 -22.54 -14.21 -0.91
N ASP A 398 -22.14 -14.34 0.36
CA ASP A 398 -22.79 -15.24 1.31
C ASP A 398 -23.96 -14.53 2.02
N PHE A 399 -25.15 -15.13 1.94
CA PHE A 399 -26.40 -14.67 2.56
C PHE A 399 -26.83 -15.55 3.75
N SER A 400 -25.97 -16.48 4.20
CA SER A 400 -26.29 -17.48 5.22
C SER A 400 -26.32 -17.01 6.67
#